data_AF-A0A1V4VK42-F1
#
_entry.id   AF-A0A1V4VK42-F1
#
_cell.length_a   1.000
_cell.length_b   1.000
_cell.length_c   1.000
_cell.angle_alpha   90.00
_cell.angle_beta   90.00
_cell.angle_gamma   90.00
#
_symmetry.space_group_name_H-M   'P 1'
#
loop_
_entity.id
_entity.type
_entity.pdbx_description
1 polymer ?
#
loop_
_entity_poly.entity_id
_entity_poly.type
_entity_poly.pdbx_seq_one_letter_code
_entity_poly.pdbx_strand_id
1 'polypeptide(L)' 'MTMNSIEVEELLKVLEAIRAEKYPDIPPELIKNIIQAQFENQDDRAQGRRNTKKLIDDFLKEAVKES' A
#
# COMPACT_ATOMS: atom_id res chain seq x y z
N MET A 1 4.49 -4.96 21.05
CA MET A 1 5.04 -3.77 20.38
C MET A 1 3.88 -3.11 19.66
N THR A 2 3.33 -2.03 20.20
CA THR A 2 2.33 -1.23 19.48
C THR A 2 3.09 -0.23 18.63
N MET A 3 3.33 -0.54 17.35
CA MET A 3 3.58 0.54 16.39
C MET A 3 2.35 1.45 16.48
N ASN A 4 2.58 2.67 16.93
CA ASN A 4 1.54 3.60 17.34
C ASN A 4 0.84 4.08 16.06
N SER A 5 -0.49 4.06 15.97
CA SER A 5 -1.24 4.40 14.75
C SER A 5 -0.78 5.70 14.08
N ILE A 6 -0.23 6.62 14.88
CA ILE A 6 0.42 7.87 14.47
C ILE A 6 1.58 7.64 13.47
N GLU A 7 2.48 6.68 13.72
CA GLU A 7 3.64 6.40 12.85
C GLU A 7 3.19 5.89 11.48
N VAL A 8 2.12 5.09 11.45
CA VAL A 8 1.52 4.58 10.21
C VAL A 8 0.85 5.71 9.44
N GLU A 9 0.14 6.61 10.13
CA GLU A 9 -0.47 7.78 9.52
C GLU A 9 0.56 8.75 8.93
N GLU A 10 1.68 8.98 9.62
CA GLU A 10 2.78 9.80 9.10
C GLU A 10 3.43 9.17 7.86
N LEU A 11 3.68 7.86 7.90
CA LEU A 11 4.18 7.11 6.74
C LEU A 11 3.22 7.24 5.55
N LEU A 12 1.91 7.08 5.78
CA LEU A 12 0.89 7.23 4.74
C LEU A 12 0.91 8.63 4.13
N LYS A 13 1.05 9.69 4.93
CA LYS A 13 1.14 11.07 4.44
C LYS A 13 2.35 11.27 3.53
N VAL A 14 3.51 10.74 3.93
CA VAL A 14 4.74 10.85 3.12
C VAL A 14 4.60 10.10 1.81
N LEU A 15 4.07 8.87 1.85
CA LEU A 15 3.89 8.05 0.65
C LEU A 15 2.84 8.66 -0.30
N GLU A 16 1.77 9.23 0.23
CA GLU A 16 0.76 9.92 -0.57
C GLU A 16 1.34 11.17 -1.24
N ALA A 17 2.18 11.93 -0.53
CA ALA A 17 2.87 13.07 -1.14
C ALA A 17 3.76 12.63 -2.32
N ILE A 18 4.54 11.55 -2.15
CA ILE A 18 5.37 10.99 -3.22
C ILE A 18 4.52 10.48 -4.39
N ARG A 19 3.42 9.77 -4.10
CA ARG A 19 2.49 9.26 -5.11
C ARG A 19 1.89 10.42 -5.91
N ALA A 20 1.34 11.42 -5.24
CA ALA A 20 0.71 12.57 -5.89
C ALA A 20 1.71 13.35 -6.77
N GLU A 21 2.96 13.51 -6.34
CA GLU A 21 3.98 14.25 -7.07
C GLU A 21 4.55 13.47 -8.26
N LYS A 22 4.87 12.17 -8.07
CA LYS A 22 5.68 11.40 -9.02
C LYS A 22 4.90 10.33 -9.79
N TYR A 23 3.80 9.85 -9.22
CA TYR A 23 3.03 8.73 -9.74
C TYR A 23 1.52 8.99 -9.62
N PRO A 24 1.00 10.10 -10.21
CA PRO A 24 -0.39 10.52 -10.02
C PRO A 24 -1.41 9.49 -10.50
N ASP A 25 -1.02 8.63 -11.46
CA ASP A 25 -1.84 7.56 -12.03
C ASP A 25 -2.03 6.36 -11.09
N ILE A 26 -1.19 6.25 -10.04
CA ILE A 26 -1.39 5.24 -9.01
C ILE A 26 -2.52 5.72 -8.08
N PRO A 27 -3.57 4.91 -7.82
CA PRO A 27 -4.64 5.30 -6.90
C PRO A 27 -4.11 5.46 -5.46
N PRO A 28 -4.55 6.51 -4.72
CA PRO A 28 -4.17 6.69 -3.31
C PRO A 28 -4.54 5.47 -2.44
N GLU A 29 -5.65 4.82 -2.80
CA GLU A 29 -6.18 3.67 -2.06
C GLU A 29 -5.27 2.45 -2.15
N LEU A 30 -4.51 2.29 -3.25
CA LEU A 30 -3.55 1.20 -3.38
C LEU A 30 -2.42 1.34 -2.34
N ILE A 31 -1.89 2.56 -2.17
CA ILE A 31 -0.84 2.85 -1.19
C ILE A 31 -1.34 2.57 0.22
N LYS A 32 -2.54 3.06 0.55
CA LYS A 32 -3.17 2.83 1.85
C LYS A 32 -3.34 1.33 2.13
N ASN A 33 -3.87 0.58 1.18
CA ASN A 33 -4.11 -0.85 1.34
C ASN A 33 -2.81 -1.66 1.49
N ILE A 34 -1.74 -1.26 0.78
CA ILE A 34 -0.42 -1.92 0.91
C ILE A 34 0.13 -1.74 2.33
N ILE A 35 0.09 -0.51 2.86
CA ILE A 35 0.62 -0.22 4.20
C ILE A 35 -0.23 -0.88 5.28
N GLN A 36 -1.56 -0.84 5.15
CA GLN A 36 -2.48 -1.56 6.03
C GLN A 36 -2.17 -3.07 6.06
N ALA A 37 -2.04 -3.70 4.89
CA ALA A 37 -1.73 -5.13 4.79
C ALA A 37 -0.38 -5.50 5.42
N GLN A 38 0.64 -4.64 5.29
CA GLN A 38 1.93 -4.86 5.93
C GLN A 38 1.85 -4.66 7.45
N PHE A 39 1.09 -3.66 7.91
CA PHE A 39 0.89 -3.37 9.32
C PHE A 39 0.13 -4.50 10.04
N GLU A 40 -0.97 -4.97 9.47
CA GLU A 40 -1.79 -6.04 10.04
C GLU A 40 -1.06 -7.39 10.09
N ASN A 41 -0.06 -7.59 9.23
CA ASN A 41 0.70 -8.83 9.12
C ASN A 41 2.16 -8.66 9.58
N GLN A 42 2.43 -7.75 10.52
CA GLN A 42 3.79 -7.54 11.04
C GLN A 42 4.38 -8.77 11.73
N ASP A 43 3.52 -9.57 12.37
CA ASP A 43 3.89 -10.84 13.02
C ASP A 43 4.06 -11.98 12.01
N ASP A 44 3.40 -11.91 10.84
CA ASP A 44 3.58 -12.83 9.71
C ASP A 44 3.98 -12.08 8.43
N ARG A 45 5.27 -11.75 8.36
CA ARG A 45 5.85 -11.03 7.21
C ARG A 45 5.70 -11.79 5.89
N ALA A 46 5.59 -13.13 5.92
CA ALA A 46 5.39 -13.91 4.70
C ALA A 46 3.98 -13.66 4.15
N GLN A 47 2.98 -13.63 5.01
CA GLN A 47 1.61 -13.29 4.65
C GLN A 47 1.49 -11.82 4.21
N GLY A 48 2.14 -10.88 4.92
CA GLY A 48 2.17 -9.47 4.53
C GLY A 48 2.69 -9.27 3.11
N ARG A 49 3.81 -9.92 2.75
CA ARG A 49 4.35 -9.87 1.37
C ARG A 49 3.40 -10.45 0.33
N ARG A 50 2.73 -11.58 0.65
CA ARG A 50 1.74 -12.19 -0.27
C ARG A 50 0.56 -11.26 -0.51
N ASN A 51 0.05 -10.62 0.55
CA ASN A 51 -1.05 -9.67 0.46
C ASN A 51 -0.65 -8.42 -0.35
N THR A 52 0.53 -7.85 -0.08
CA THR A 52 1.07 -6.74 -0.88
C THR A 52 1.19 -7.10 -2.35
N LYS A 53 1.76 -8.28 -2.67
CA LYS A 53 1.89 -8.72 -4.07
C LYS A 53 0.52 -8.83 -4.75
N LYS A 54 -0.47 -9.41 -4.06
CA LYS A 54 -1.83 -9.53 -4.60
C LYS A 54 -2.44 -8.17 -4.94
N LEU A 55 -2.32 -7.18 -4.05
CA LEU A 55 -2.83 -5.83 -4.29
C LEU A 55 -2.22 -5.19 -5.55
N ILE A 56 -0.90 -5.37 -5.75
CA ILE A 56 -0.20 -4.87 -6.93
C ILE A 56 -0.64 -5.63 -8.19
N ASP A 57 -0.71 -6.96 -8.12
CA ASP A 57 -1.13 -7.79 -9.26
C ASP A 57 -2.56 -7.46 -9.69
N ASP A 58 -3.46 -7.21 -8.74
CA ASP A 58 -4.86 -6.85 -9.02
C ASP A 58 -4.95 -5.45 -9.66
N PHE A 59 -4.20 -4.46 -9.14
CA PHE A 59 -4.08 -3.14 -9.78
C PHE A 59 -3.57 -3.23 -11.22
N LEU A 60 -2.50 -3.98 -11.46
CA LEU A 60 -1.93 -4.12 -12.81
C LEU A 60 -2.90 -4.79 -13.79
N LYS A 61 -3.68 -5.77 -13.33
CA LYS A 61 -4.71 -6.41 -14.16
C LYS A 61 -5.82 -5.45 -14.55
N GLU A 62 -6.23 -4.56 -13.64
CA GLU A 62 -7.24 -3.53 -13.92
C GLU A 62 -6.70 -2.51 -14.92
N ALA A 63 -5.48 -2.01 -14.71
CA ALA A 63 -4.83 -1.09 -15.63
C ALA A 63 -4.70 -1.66 -17.07
N VAL A 64 -4.39 -2.96 -17.20
CA VAL A 64 -4.30 -3.62 -18.52
C VAL A 64 -5.66 -3.84 -19.17
N LYS A 65 -6.75 -3.96 -18.39
CA LYS A 65 -8.12 -4.11 -18.95
C LYS A 65 -8.70 -2.82 -19.51
N GLU A 66 -8.23 -1.67 -19.03
CA GLU A 66 -8.66 -0.34 -19.47
C GLU A 66 -7.80 0.22 -20.63
N SER A 67 -6.79 -0.54 -21.08
CA SER A 67 -5.85 -0.21 -22.16
C SER A 67 -6.32 -0.66 -23.55
#